data_AF-A0A5B6X195-F1
#
_entry.id   AF-A0A5B6X195-F1
#
_cell.length_a   1.000
_cell.length_b   1.000
_cell.length_c   1.000
_cell.angle_alpha   90.00
_cell.angle_beta   90.00
_cell.angle_gamma   90.00
#
_symmetry.space_group_name_H-M   'P 1'
#
loop_
_entity.id
_entity.type
_entity.pdbx_description
1 polymer ?
#
loop_
_entity_poly.entity_id
_entity_poly.type
_entity_poly.pdbx_seq_one_letter_code
_entity_poly.pdbx_strand_id
1 'polypeptide(L)'
;MAPTRLKKTITDNPKKLANLIDLANLPSPVREFVGQSQISRLGCFFRVWSYIKENNLQDPNNKNLVNCDEKLRSILLGKPQVELAELPALIKLHFPKVPK
;
A
#
# COMPACT_ATOMS: atom_id res chain seq x y z
N MET A 1 -23.92 -5.82 -14.94
CA MET A 1 -23.64 -4.71 -14.00
C MET A 1 -22.20 -4.88 -13.52
N ALA A 2 -21.29 -3.99 -13.91
CA ALA A 2 -19.82 -4.14 -13.77
C ALA A 2 -19.32 -3.72 -12.37
N PRO A 3 -18.08 -4.08 -11.92
CA PRO A 3 -16.85 -3.78 -12.64
C PRO A 3 -15.86 -4.96 -12.82
N THR A 4 -15.62 -5.28 -14.08
CA THR A 4 -14.43 -5.92 -14.65
C THR A 4 -13.31 -4.88 -14.77
N ARG A 5 -12.25 -4.90 -13.93
CA ARG A 5 -10.92 -4.34 -14.32
C ARG A 5 -9.71 -4.49 -13.38
N LEU A 6 -9.75 -5.21 -12.25
CA LEU A 6 -8.55 -5.34 -11.39
C LEU A 6 -7.68 -6.59 -11.67
N LYS A 7 -8.12 -7.48 -12.58
CA LYS A 7 -7.49 -8.79 -12.80
C LYS A 7 -6.45 -8.82 -13.94
N LYS A 8 -6.26 -7.72 -14.68
CA LYS A 8 -5.51 -7.72 -15.96
C LYS A 8 -4.11 -7.11 -15.94
N THR A 9 -3.64 -6.57 -14.81
CA THR A 9 -2.29 -5.96 -14.71
C THR A 9 -1.27 -6.83 -13.95
N ILE A 10 -1.66 -8.04 -13.53
CA ILE A 10 -0.84 -8.94 -12.71
C ILE A 10 0.03 -9.88 -13.59
N THR A 11 -0.30 -10.04 -14.88
CA THR A 11 0.27 -11.11 -15.74
C THR A 11 1.59 -10.77 -16.43
N ASP A 12 2.05 -9.52 -16.46
CA ASP A 12 3.11 -9.13 -17.40
C ASP A 12 4.55 -9.34 -16.90
N ASN A 13 4.81 -9.48 -15.58
CA ASN A 13 6.19 -9.50 -15.08
C ASN A 13 6.42 -10.35 -13.80
N PRO A 14 6.70 -11.66 -13.92
CA PRO A 14 6.83 -12.57 -12.77
C PRO A 14 8.01 -12.24 -11.84
N LYS A 15 9.11 -11.70 -12.38
CA LYS A 15 10.30 -11.32 -11.59
C LYS A 15 10.03 -10.11 -10.66
N LYS A 16 9.11 -9.23 -11.05
CA LYS A 16 8.71 -8.05 -10.27
C LYS A 16 7.72 -8.44 -9.17
N LEU A 17 6.85 -9.42 -9.44
CA LEU A 17 5.96 -10.04 -8.44
C LEU A 17 6.72 -10.77 -7.34
N ALA A 18 7.71 -11.61 -7.68
CA ALA A 18 8.50 -12.35 -6.70
C ALA A 18 9.19 -11.44 -5.68
N ASN A 19 9.72 -10.31 -6.15
CA ASN A 19 10.28 -9.27 -5.29
C ASN A 19 9.23 -8.73 -4.29
N LEU A 20 7.99 -8.48 -4.75
CA LEU A 20 6.95 -7.89 -3.92
C LEU A 20 6.36 -8.84 -2.86
N ILE A 21 6.65 -10.13 -2.94
CA ILE A 21 6.19 -11.18 -2.00
C ILE A 21 7.18 -11.36 -0.83
N ASP A 22 8.40 -10.82 -0.93
CA ASP A 22 9.40 -10.86 0.14
C ASP A 22 8.87 -10.23 1.45
N LEU A 23 8.86 -11.04 2.52
CA LEU A 23 8.38 -10.66 3.85
C LEU A 23 9.49 -9.89 4.58
N ALA A 24 9.28 -8.60 4.83
CA ALA A 24 10.22 -7.80 5.61
C ALA A 24 9.71 -7.54 7.03
N ASN A 25 10.65 -7.35 7.97
CA ASN A 25 10.33 -6.81 9.29
C ASN A 25 9.85 -5.37 9.15
N LEU A 26 8.63 -5.11 9.63
CA LEU A 26 7.99 -3.82 9.52
C LEU A 26 8.46 -2.86 10.63
N PRO A 27 8.59 -1.55 10.34
CA PRO A 27 8.73 -0.55 11.37
C PRO A 27 7.43 -0.45 12.19
N SER A 28 7.56 -0.10 13.49
CA SER A 28 6.47 -0.03 14.47
C SER A 28 5.14 0.54 13.94
N PRO A 29 5.09 1.71 13.26
CA PRO A 29 3.83 2.29 12.79
C PRO A 29 3.07 1.41 11.77
N VAL A 30 3.79 0.70 10.89
CA VAL A 30 3.16 -0.19 9.91
C VAL A 30 2.72 -1.49 10.56
N ARG A 31 3.52 -2.00 11.51
CA ARG A 31 3.19 -3.19 12.29
C ARG A 31 1.91 -2.99 13.11
N GLU A 32 1.75 -1.85 13.77
CA GLU A 32 0.55 -1.55 14.56
C GLU A 32 -0.70 -1.43 13.69
N PHE A 33 -0.58 -0.82 12.51
CA PHE A 33 -1.70 -0.73 11.58
C PHE A 33 -2.11 -2.08 11.00
N VAL A 34 -1.14 -2.88 10.57
CA VAL A 34 -1.40 -4.17 9.91
C VAL A 34 -1.77 -5.26 10.93
N GLY A 35 -1.26 -5.13 12.17
CA GLY A 35 -1.37 -6.12 13.24
C GLY A 35 -0.45 -7.33 13.06
N GLN A 36 0.56 -7.23 12.18
CA GLN A 36 1.45 -8.34 11.83
C GLN A 36 2.91 -7.88 11.94
N SER A 37 3.79 -8.75 12.44
CA SER A 37 5.23 -8.46 12.55
C SER A 37 5.93 -8.44 11.19
N GLN A 38 5.41 -9.21 10.23
CA GLN A 38 5.95 -9.34 8.89
C GLN A 38 4.78 -9.34 7.90
N ILE A 39 4.95 -8.62 6.79
CA ILE A 39 4.03 -8.67 5.65
C ILE A 39 4.85 -8.47 4.39
N SER A 40 4.35 -8.94 3.26
CA SER A 40 4.97 -8.68 1.96
C SER A 40 4.66 -7.25 1.53
N ARG A 41 5.51 -6.62 0.71
CA ARG A 41 5.25 -5.29 0.12
C ARG A 41 3.87 -5.22 -0.53
N LEU A 42 3.51 -6.27 -1.26
CA LEU A 42 2.22 -6.40 -1.93
C LEU A 42 1.06 -6.56 -0.93
N GLY A 43 1.26 -7.34 0.13
CA GLY A 43 0.26 -7.50 1.21
C GLY A 43 0.02 -6.18 1.95
N CYS A 44 1.08 -5.42 2.23
CA CYS A 44 0.97 -4.10 2.84
C CYS A 44 0.15 -3.15 1.95
N PHE A 45 0.44 -3.13 0.64
CA PHE A 45 -0.32 -2.35 -0.32
C PHE A 45 -1.80 -2.71 -0.32
N PHE A 46 -2.13 -4.00 -0.38
CA PHE A 46 -3.53 -4.42 -0.35
C PHE A 46 -4.22 -4.10 0.98
N ARG A 47 -3.54 -4.21 2.12
CA ARG A 47 -4.09 -3.81 3.42
C ARG A 47 -4.40 -2.32 3.48
N VAL A 48 -3.44 -1.48 3.09
CA VAL A 48 -3.61 -0.02 3.00
C VAL A 48 -4.74 0.33 2.03
N TRP A 49 -4.79 -0.31 0.87
CA TRP A 49 -5.83 -0.11 -0.14
C TRP A 49 -7.23 -0.51 0.34
N SER A 50 -7.36 -1.65 1.02
CA SER A 50 -8.64 -2.07 1.62
C SER A 50 -9.10 -1.05 2.63
N TYR A 51 -8.20 -0.62 3.52
CA TYR A 51 -8.52 0.38 4.53
C TYR A 51 -8.98 1.71 3.92
N ILE A 52 -8.30 2.20 2.89
CA ILE A 52 -8.69 3.42 2.16
C ILE A 52 -10.12 3.30 1.61
N LYS A 53 -10.48 2.15 1.05
CA LYS A 53 -11.81 1.93 0.49
C LYS A 53 -12.88 1.77 1.55
N GLU A 54 -12.61 0.99 2.60
CA GLU A 54 -13.54 0.76 3.71
C GLU A 54 -13.86 2.05 4.44
N ASN A 55 -12.89 2.95 4.58
CA ASN A 55 -13.05 4.25 5.24
C ASN A 55 -13.43 5.38 4.25
N ASN A 56 -13.66 5.08 2.97
CA ASN A 56 -13.95 6.08 1.92
C ASN A 56 -12.99 7.28 1.91
N LEU A 57 -11.70 7.00 2.06
CA LEU A 57 -10.65 8.02 2.15
C LEU A 57 -10.18 8.53 0.79
N GLN A 58 -10.80 8.09 -0.31
CA GLN A 58 -10.53 8.65 -1.63
C GLN A 58 -11.19 10.01 -1.77
N ASP A 59 -10.51 10.96 -2.41
CA ASP A 59 -11.09 12.26 -2.67
C ASP A 59 -12.26 12.12 -3.67
N PRO A 60 -13.45 12.69 -3.37
CA PRO A 60 -14.62 12.55 -4.23
C PRO A 60 -14.46 13.27 -5.58
N ASN A 61 -13.62 14.32 -5.64
CA ASN A 61 -13.32 15.05 -6.87
C ASN A 61 -12.20 14.36 -7.64
N ASN A 62 -11.18 13.86 -6.93
CA ASN A 62 -9.99 13.24 -7.50
C ASN A 62 -9.77 11.83 -6.97
N LYS A 63 -10.27 10.82 -7.68
CA LYS A 63 -10.10 9.40 -7.30
C LYS A 63 -8.64 8.91 -7.26
N ASN A 64 -7.70 9.68 -7.78
CA ASN A 64 -6.26 9.44 -7.70
C ASN A 64 -5.65 9.90 -6.37
N LEU A 65 -6.34 10.74 -5.61
CA LEU A 65 -5.90 11.27 -4.33
C LEU A 65 -6.59 10.52 -3.19
N VAL A 66 -5.82 10.31 -2.13
CA VAL A 66 -6.23 9.64 -0.90
C VAL A 66 -5.98 10.61 0.25
N ASN A 67 -7.05 10.97 0.95
CA ASN A 67 -7.01 11.75 2.18
C ASN A 67 -6.57 10.84 3.32
N CYS A 68 -5.37 11.06 3.82
CA CYS A 68 -4.78 10.22 4.83
C CYS A 68 -5.33 10.61 6.20
N ASP A 69 -6.06 9.68 6.81
CA ASP A 69 -6.44 9.78 8.22
C ASP A 69 -5.22 9.60 9.15
N GLU A 70 -5.36 9.84 10.45
CA GLU A 70 -4.24 9.77 11.41
C GLU A 70 -3.46 8.46 11.33
N LYS A 71 -4.16 7.33 11.17
CA LYS A 71 -3.52 6.00 11.02
C LYS A 71 -2.72 5.88 9.73
N LEU A 72 -3.29 6.35 8.61
CA LEU A 72 -2.62 6.32 7.32
C LEU A 72 -1.45 7.28 7.28
N ARG A 73 -1.57 8.46 7.90
CA ARG A 73 -0.49 9.42 8.03
C ARG A 73 0.70 8.78 8.73
N SER A 74 0.49 8.02 9.80
CA SER A 74 1.59 7.33 10.50
C SER A 74 2.39 6.39 9.58
N ILE A 75 1.73 5.75 8.62
CA ILE A 75 2.38 4.91 7.60
C ILE A 75 2.91 5.73 6.42
N LEU A 76 2.22 6.77 5.99
CA LEU A 76 2.55 7.51 4.77
C LEU A 76 3.43 8.73 5.06
N LEU A 77 4.35 8.61 6.02
CA LEU A 77 5.32 9.64 6.43
C LEU A 77 4.67 10.96 6.88
N GLY A 78 3.50 10.88 7.50
CA GLY A 78 2.74 12.01 8.01
C GLY A 78 1.97 12.80 6.93
N LYS A 79 2.06 12.40 5.65
CA LYS A 79 1.45 13.15 4.55
C LYS A 79 -0.08 13.19 4.70
N PRO A 80 -0.71 14.38 4.73
CA PRO A 80 -2.17 14.51 4.88
C PRO A 80 -2.94 14.00 3.66
N GLN A 81 -2.31 14.03 2.49
CA GLN A 81 -2.88 13.55 1.25
C GLN A 81 -1.77 12.93 0.42
N VAL A 82 -2.07 11.78 -0.21
CA VAL A 82 -1.13 11.10 -1.09
C VAL A 82 -1.82 10.71 -2.38
N GLU A 83 -1.03 10.54 -3.44
CA GLU A 83 -1.50 9.93 -4.67
C GLU A 83 -1.45 8.41 -4.60
N LEU A 84 -2.37 7.78 -5.31
CA LEU A 84 -2.42 6.34 -5.53
C LEU A 84 -1.13 5.78 -6.14
N ALA A 85 -0.46 6.57 -6.97
CA ALA A 85 0.83 6.25 -7.55
C ALA A 85 2.00 6.35 -6.54
N GLU A 86 1.86 7.19 -5.51
CA GLU A 86 2.85 7.35 -4.43
C GLU A 86 2.77 6.19 -3.42
N LEU A 87 1.59 5.58 -3.21
CA LEU A 87 1.41 4.46 -2.28
C LEU A 87 2.47 3.35 -2.40
N PRO A 88 2.73 2.74 -3.58
CA PRO A 88 3.75 1.71 -3.71
C PRO A 88 5.17 2.23 -3.44
N ALA A 89 5.46 3.50 -3.71
CA ALA A 89 6.76 4.11 -3.42
C ALA A 89 6.95 4.38 -1.93
N LEU A 90 5.93 4.91 -1.26
CA LEU A 90 5.90 5.14 0.18
C LEU A 90 5.99 3.82 0.94
N ILE A 91 5.22 2.81 0.54
CA ILE A 91 5.32 1.46 1.11
C ILE A 91 6.72 0.92 0.90
N LYS A 92 7.30 1.02 -0.30
CA LYS A 92 8.67 0.57 -0.56
C LYS A 92 9.71 1.21 0.36
N LEU A 93 9.48 2.43 0.86
CA LEU A 93 10.41 3.09 1.79
C LEU A 93 10.46 2.41 3.17
N HIS A 94 9.35 1.81 3.61
CA HIS A 94 9.30 1.04 4.86
C HIS A 94 10.00 -0.30 4.79
N PHE A 95 10.29 -0.79 3.58
CA PHE A 95 10.91 -2.07 3.33
C PHE A 95 12.36 -1.80 2.93
N PRO A 96 13.33 -1.98 3.84
CA PRO A 96 14.73 -1.80 3.49
C PRO A 96 15.05 -2.70 2.30
N LYS A 97 15.76 -2.16 1.30
CA LYS A 97 16.24 -2.97 0.18
C LYS A 97 17.13 -4.05 0.78
N VAL A 98 16.65 -5.29 0.80
CA VAL A 98 17.51 -6.45 1.09
C VAL A 98 18.58 -6.42 0.00
N PRO A 99 19.87 -6.16 0.33
CA PRO A 99 20.93 -6.32 -0.65
C PRO A 99 20.91 -7.79 -1.05
N LYS A 100 20.78 -8.01 -2.36
CA LYS A 100 20.89 -9.35 -2.96
C LYS A 100 22.33 -9.84 -2.86
#